data_AF-A0A2D7RMQ9-F1
#
_entry.id   AF-A0A2D7RMQ9-F1
#
_cell.length_a   1.000
_cell.length_b   1.000
_cell.length_c   1.000
_cell.angle_alpha   90.00
_cell.angle_beta   90.00
_cell.angle_gamma   90.00
#
_symmetry.space_group_name_H-M   'P 1'
#
loop_
_entity.id
_entity.type
_entity.pdbx_description
1 polymer ?
#
loop_
_entity_poly.entity_id
_entity_poly.type
_entity_poly.pdbx_seq_one_letter_code
_entity_poly.pdbx_strand_id
1 'polypeptide(L)' 'WLVEAARKRSEKSMDHRLAGELADASEGKGSAVKKKEDVHRMAEANKAFSHFRF' A
#
# COMPACT_ATOMS: atom_id res chain seq x y z
N TRP A 1 -3.37 -1.82 4.98
CA TRP A 1 -2.05 -1.67 4.32
C TRP A 1 -1.12 -0.73 5.07
N LEU A 2 -1.54 0.48 5.45
CA LEU A 2 -0.71 1.42 6.24
C LEU A 2 -0.13 0.81 7.53
N VAL A 3 -0.96 0.20 8.38
CA VAL A 3 -0.50 -0.42 9.64
C VAL A 3 0.47 -1.60 9.40
N GLU A 4 0.20 -2.43 8.38
CA GLU A 4 1.07 -3.55 8.02
C GLU A 4 2.42 -3.08 7.48
N ALA A 5 2.42 -2.03 6.66
CA ALA A 5 3.62 -1.43 6.12
C ALA A 5 4.45 -0.79 7.23
N ALA A 6 3.82 0.01 8.09
CA ALA A 6 4.45 0.61 9.26
C ALA A 6 5.06 -0.44 10.20
N ARG A 7 4.38 -1.57 10.46
CA ARG A 7 4.93 -2.67 11.29
C ARG A 7 6.24 -3.25 10.75
N LYS A 8 6.43 -3.27 9.43
CA LYS A 8 7.62 -3.80 8.76
C LYS A 8 8.81 -2.83 8.76
N ARG A 9 8.60 -1.57 9.16
CA ARG A 9 9.68 -0.59 9.23
C ARG A 9 10.56 -0.82 10.47
N SER A 10 11.82 -0.40 10.37
CA SER A 10 12.86 -0.63 11.38
C SER A 10 12.95 0.48 12.44
N GLU A 11 12.03 1.45 12.50
CA GLU A 11 12.06 2.49 13.54
C GLU A 11 11.81 1.92 14.95
N LYS A 12 12.24 2.66 15.99
CA LYS A 12 12.26 2.18 17.38
C LYS A 12 10.87 1.93 17.98
N SER A 13 9.86 2.71 17.60
CA SER A 13 8.53 2.67 18.20
C SER A 13 7.42 2.80 17.15
N MET A 14 6.23 2.27 17.44
CA MET A 14 5.15 2.15 16.45
C MET A 14 4.59 3.50 16.00
N ASP A 15 4.59 4.49 16.88
CA ASP A 15 4.28 5.89 16.60
C ASP A 15 5.24 6.49 15.56
N HIS A 16 6.56 6.28 15.71
CA HIS A 16 7.54 6.71 14.69
C HIS A 16 7.36 5.98 13.36
N ARG A 17 7.09 4.67 13.40
CA ARG A 17 6.80 3.88 12.19
C ARG A 17 5.57 4.36 11.45
N LEU A 18 4.51 4.67 12.19
CA LEU A 18 3.25 5.12 11.60
C LEU A 18 3.38 6.54 11.04
N ALA A 19 4.04 7.44 11.77
CA ALA A 19 4.30 8.79 11.30
C ALA A 19 5.16 8.80 10.02
N GLY A 20 6.21 7.98 9.98
CA GLY A 20 7.06 7.83 8.79
C GLY A 20 6.28 7.27 7.59
N GLU A 21 5.49 6.22 7.78
CA GLU A 21 4.68 5.66 6.69
C GLU A 21 3.57 6.62 6.23
N LEU A 22 2.98 7.41 7.14
CA LEU A 22 1.98 8.43 6.79
C LEU A 22 2.59 9.58 5.99
N ALA A 23 3.78 10.04 6.38
CA ALA A 23 4.52 11.06 5.62
C ALA A 23 4.87 10.54 4.22
N ASP A 24 5.45 9.33 4.12
CA ASP A 24 5.77 8.70 2.84
C ASP A 24 4.52 8.54 1.97
N ALA A 25 3.39 8.08 2.55
CA ALA A 25 2.14 7.91 1.83
C ALA A 25 1.56 9.23 1.31
N SER A 26 1.76 10.34 2.02
CA SER A 26 1.33 11.68 1.58
C SER A 26 2.09 12.16 0.34
N GLU A 27 3.33 11.72 0.16
CA GLU A 27 4.15 11.97 -1.02
C GLU A 27 3.93 10.94 -2.14
N GLY A 28 2.96 10.02 -1.98
CA GLY A 28 2.72 8.93 -2.92
C GLY A 28 3.81 7.84 -2.89
N LYS A 29 4.59 7.78 -1.81
CA LYS A 29 5.66 6.80 -1.58
C LYS A 29 5.25 5.82 -0.48
N GLY A 30 6.17 4.91 -0.15
CA GLY A 30 5.96 3.94 0.93
C GLY A 30 5.34 2.63 0.44
N SER A 31 5.46 1.62 1.29
CA SER A 31 5.08 0.25 0.94
C SER A 31 3.56 0.10 0.82
N ALA A 32 2.81 0.90 1.61
CA ALA A 32 1.35 0.92 1.53
C ALA A 32 0.84 1.45 0.18
N VAL A 33 1.43 2.53 -0.35
CA VAL A 33 1.03 3.12 -1.63
C VAL A 33 1.44 2.23 -2.79
N LYS A 34 2.66 1.69 -2.78
CA LYS A 34 3.10 0.73 -3.80
C LYS A 34 2.15 -0.47 -3.91
N LYS A 35 1.73 -1.03 -2.77
CA LYS A 35 0.76 -2.14 -2.76
C LYS A 35 -0.59 -1.76 -3.38
N LYS A 36 -1.05 -0.52 -3.18
CA LYS A 36 -2.27 0.00 -3.84
C LYS A 36 -2.09 0.08 -5.35
N GLU A 37 -0.97 0.62 -5.82
CA GLU A 37 -0.68 0.75 -7.25
C GLU A 37 -0.55 -0.59 -7.95
N ASP A 38 0.17 -1.54 -7.34
CA ASP A 38 0.33 -2.90 -7.87
C ASP A 38 -1.03 -3.60 -8.01
N VAL A 39 -1.90 -3.47 -7.00
CA VAL A 39 -3.27 -4.01 -7.05
C VAL A 39 -4.10 -3.34 -8.15
N HIS A 40 -4.00 -2.02 -8.33
CA HIS A 40 -4.70 -1.33 -9.41
C HIS A 40 -4.22 -1.75 -10.79
N ARG A 41 -2.90 -1.85 -10.98
CA ARG A 41 -2.32 -2.32 -12.25
C ARG A 41 -2.74 -3.75 -12.56
N MET A 42 -2.73 -4.62 -11.54
CA MET A 42 -3.17 -6.00 -11.68
C MET A 42 -4.68 -6.09 -11.99
N ALA A 43 -5.50 -5.20 -11.41
CA ALA A 43 -6.92 -5.12 -11.72
C ALA A 43 -7.16 -4.70 -13.18
N GLU A 44 -6.43 -3.70 -13.70
CA GLU A 44 -6.51 -3.31 -15.12
C GLU A 44 -6.03 -4.43 -16.05
N ALA A 45 -4.97 -5.15 -15.68
CA ALA A 45 -4.51 -6.31 -16.45
C ALA A 45 -5.56 -7.44 -16.50
N ASN A 46 -6.31 -7.63 -15.41
CA ASN A 46 -7.38 -8.62 -15.32
C ASN A 46 -8.76 -8.08 -15.73
N LYS A 47 -8.83 -6.87 -16.33
CA LYS A 47 -10.09 -6.28 -16.78
C LYS A 47 -10.85 -7.18 -17.74
N ALA A 48 -10.12 -7.99 -18.52
CA ALA A 48 -10.70 -9.00 -19.39
C ALA A 48 -11.57 -10.00 -18.62
N PHE A 49 -11.27 -10.32 -17.35
CA PHE A 49 -12.05 -11.25 -16.51
C PHE A 49 -13.19 -10.59 -15.75
N SER A 50 -13.47 -9.30 -15.99
CA SER A 50 -14.56 -8.57 -15.31
C SER A 50 -15.95 -9.19 -15.52
N HIS A 51 -16.14 -9.93 -16.62
CA HIS A 51 -17.38 -10.62 -16.95
C HIS A 51 -17.61 -11.92 -16.16
N PHE A 52 -16.60 -12.46 -15.47
CA PHE A 52 -16.76 -13.58 -14.52
C PHE A 52 -17.26 -13.11 -13.14
N ARG A 53 -17.67 -11.84 -13.03
CA ARG A 53 -18.16 -11.24 -11.79
C ARG A 53 -19.66 -11.50 -11.67
N PHE A 54 -19.98 -12.63 -11.04
CA PHE A 54 -21.30 -13.25 -10.84
C PHE A 54 -21.89 -13.96 -12.05
#